data_AF-A0A7L5DUE8-F1
#
_entry.id   AF-A0A7L5DUE8-F1
#
_cell.length_a   1.000
_cell.length_b   1.000
_cell.length_c   1.000
_cell.angle_alpha   90.00
_cell.angle_beta   90.00
_cell.angle_gamma   90.00
#
_symmetry.space_group_name_H-M   'P 1'
#
loop_
_entity.id
_entity.type
_entity.pdbx_description
1 polymer ?
#
loop_
_entity_poly.entity_id
_entity_poly.type
_entity_poly.pdbx_seq_one_letter_code
_entity_poly.pdbx_strand_id
1 'polypeptide(L)'
;MDFSKHKGNFEQWFLSLNADEFPSSTDYVSTYSTIASKLKPVHSQVNLGADSNDGTSLTWHDESHIKKVIKQVSRLLSYDQATITPFESFVLLVAIQIHDIKNIEGREEHENRAISIFEELGIQGIIDSITLKNIGFIASCHAGSYIKDGKKEKDKIGNLLKPVLFNGDRRIRPQFLAALLRLADEFADDVERAMSYMLSKGMITRGSIIHQKHAESLFDTDISPNTGIVNFDYHIKVNDAKIKFPKYVSEKETYEDIFLLDEIFSRTVKSHYETVYCMRFLRPYISINKLHVSIELEHRDITHEVRISYELIEKGYPSDTLSIIELCGDQIRKNGGHWSGQNLSDYISSSRIS
;
A
#
# COMPACT_ATOMS: atom_id res chain seq x y z
N MET A 1 -5.50 3.27 23.51
CA MET A 1 -4.04 3.30 23.27
C MET A 1 -3.65 4.76 23.18
N ASP A 2 -2.52 5.14 23.75
CA ASP A 2 -2.07 6.53 23.70
C ASP A 2 -0.74 6.61 22.93
N PHE A 3 -0.81 6.86 21.63
CA PHE A 3 0.38 7.02 20.81
C PHE A 3 1.05 8.39 20.98
N SER A 4 0.42 9.35 21.68
CA SER A 4 0.95 10.72 21.80
C SER A 4 2.33 10.74 22.47
N LYS A 5 2.56 9.84 23.43
CA LYS A 5 3.84 9.63 24.12
C LYS A 5 4.93 9.03 23.22
N HIS A 6 4.55 8.47 22.07
CA HIS A 6 5.42 7.78 21.12
C HIS A 6 5.45 8.48 19.76
N LYS A 7 5.24 9.80 19.74
CA LYS A 7 5.19 10.62 18.51
C LYS A 7 4.17 10.11 17.48
N GLY A 8 3.09 9.49 17.93
CA GLY A 8 2.09 8.90 17.05
C GLY A 8 2.56 7.64 16.33
N ASN A 9 3.62 6.96 16.77
CA ASN A 9 4.16 5.77 16.11
C ASN A 9 3.75 4.47 16.82
N PHE A 10 3.10 3.58 16.07
CA PHE A 10 2.58 2.30 16.53
C PHE A 10 3.66 1.31 16.98
N GLU A 11 4.75 1.18 16.22
CA GLU A 11 5.87 0.28 16.57
C GLU A 11 6.58 0.75 17.85
N GLN A 12 6.82 2.06 17.99
CA GLN A 12 7.43 2.62 19.21
C GLN A 12 6.54 2.47 20.44
N TRP A 13 5.22 2.58 20.28
CA TRP A 13 4.29 2.23 21.34
C TRP A 13 4.40 0.74 21.72
N PHE A 14 4.41 -0.17 20.73
CA PHE A 14 4.56 -1.61 20.98
C PHE A 14 5.87 -1.95 21.71
N LEU A 15 6.99 -1.36 21.28
CA LEU A 15 8.30 -1.58 21.89
C LEU A 15 8.40 -1.07 23.34
N SER A 16 7.45 -0.23 23.78
CA SER A 16 7.40 0.28 25.15
C SER A 16 6.56 -0.59 26.10
N LEU A 17 5.87 -1.60 25.58
CA LEU A 17 4.99 -2.46 26.37
C LEU A 17 5.77 -3.39 27.28
N ASN A 18 5.22 -3.64 28.45
CA ASN A 18 5.79 -4.57 29.43
C ASN A 18 5.25 -6.00 29.22
N ALA A 19 5.99 -7.01 29.70
CA ALA A 19 5.63 -8.42 29.52
C ALA A 19 4.27 -8.79 30.13
N ASP A 20 3.82 -8.09 31.18
CA ASP A 20 2.54 -8.30 31.85
C ASP A 20 1.33 -7.74 31.07
N GLU A 21 1.57 -6.94 30.03
CA GLU A 21 0.53 -6.49 29.10
C GLU A 21 0.17 -7.56 28.05
N PHE A 22 0.97 -8.63 27.98
CA PHE A 22 0.80 -9.73 27.05
C PHE A 22 0.09 -10.93 27.70
N PRO A 23 -0.56 -11.79 26.90
CA PRO A 23 -1.36 -12.90 27.44
C PRO A 23 -0.53 -14.09 27.96
N SER A 24 0.81 -14.03 27.91
CA SER A 24 1.73 -14.99 28.53
C SER A 24 3.01 -14.30 28.97
N SER A 25 3.82 -15.00 29.78
CA SER A 25 5.19 -14.64 30.12
C SER A 25 6.18 -14.67 28.95
N THR A 26 5.71 -14.84 27.72
CA THR A 26 6.56 -14.76 26.52
C THR A 26 6.92 -13.29 26.28
N ASP A 27 8.20 -13.03 26.08
CA ASP A 27 8.69 -11.69 25.76
C ASP A 27 8.48 -11.37 24.27
N TYR A 28 7.25 -10.99 23.92
CA TYR A 28 6.86 -10.68 22.55
C TYR A 28 7.60 -9.47 21.96
N VAL A 29 7.99 -8.51 22.80
CA VAL A 29 8.75 -7.32 22.37
C VAL A 29 10.16 -7.72 21.94
N SER A 30 10.85 -8.53 22.75
CA SER A 30 12.17 -9.07 22.41
C SER A 30 12.11 -10.02 21.21
N THR A 31 11.08 -10.88 21.14
CA THR A 31 10.84 -11.74 19.97
C THR A 31 10.69 -10.93 18.68
N TYR A 32 9.85 -9.89 18.69
CA TYR A 32 9.69 -9.01 17.53
C TYR A 32 11.00 -8.34 17.13
N SER A 33 11.71 -7.75 18.10
CA SER A 33 12.98 -7.06 17.87
C SER A 33 14.03 -7.98 17.25
N THR A 34 14.08 -9.24 17.70
CA THR A 34 14.96 -10.28 17.16
C THR A 34 14.60 -10.59 15.70
N ILE A 35 13.31 -10.78 15.40
CA ILE A 35 12.83 -11.05 14.05
C ILE A 35 13.15 -9.89 13.11
N ALA A 36 12.78 -8.65 13.48
CA ALA A 36 13.04 -7.46 12.69
C ALA A 36 14.54 -7.28 12.41
N SER A 37 15.40 -7.50 13.42
CA SER A 37 16.85 -7.46 13.25
C SER A 37 17.38 -8.53 12.29
N LYS A 38 16.78 -9.73 12.27
CA LYS A 38 17.17 -10.83 11.39
C LYS A 38 16.70 -10.63 9.94
N LEU A 39 15.55 -9.98 9.74
CA LEU A 39 14.99 -9.72 8.40
C LEU A 39 15.62 -8.51 7.73
N LYS A 40 16.14 -7.54 8.49
CA LYS A 40 16.74 -6.30 7.96
C LYS A 40 17.77 -6.51 6.84
N PRO A 41 18.74 -7.45 6.92
CA PRO A 41 19.65 -7.72 5.80
C PRO A 41 18.93 -8.20 4.54
N VAL A 42 17.87 -8.99 4.68
CA VAL A 42 17.07 -9.49 3.56
C VAL A 42 16.27 -8.35 2.92
N HIS A 43 15.63 -7.48 3.71
CA HIS A 43 14.91 -6.30 3.21
C HIS A 43 15.78 -5.41 2.33
N SER A 44 17.05 -5.20 2.71
CA SER A 44 17.99 -4.40 1.92
C SER A 44 18.31 -4.97 0.53
N GLN A 45 17.94 -6.23 0.28
CA GLN A 45 18.23 -6.96 -0.96
C GLN A 45 16.97 -7.27 -1.78
N VAL A 46 15.76 -6.96 -1.29
CA VAL A 46 14.50 -7.30 -1.97
C VAL A 46 14.46 -6.74 -3.39
N ASN A 47 14.76 -5.46 -3.58
CA ASN A 47 14.83 -4.84 -4.90
C ASN A 47 15.83 -5.54 -5.83
N LEU A 48 17.05 -5.84 -5.33
CA LEU A 48 18.09 -6.49 -6.13
C LEU A 48 17.66 -7.89 -6.59
N GLY A 49 17.04 -8.65 -5.69
CA GLY A 49 16.50 -9.98 -6.00
C GLY A 49 15.35 -9.93 -7.01
N ALA A 50 14.38 -9.02 -6.81
CA ALA A 50 13.27 -8.83 -7.74
C ALA A 50 13.74 -8.47 -9.15
N ASP A 51 14.67 -7.52 -9.25
CA ASP A 51 15.24 -7.07 -10.53
C ASP A 51 15.98 -8.18 -11.26
N SER A 52 16.63 -9.08 -10.53
CA SER A 52 17.38 -10.22 -11.09
C SER A 52 16.47 -11.35 -11.58
N ASN A 53 15.29 -11.54 -10.99
CA ASN A 53 14.38 -12.64 -11.31
C ASN A 53 13.31 -12.26 -12.34
N ASP A 54 12.72 -11.07 -12.22
CA ASP A 54 11.53 -10.70 -13.00
C ASP A 54 11.85 -9.80 -14.20
N GLY A 55 13.09 -9.29 -14.30
CA GLY A 55 13.46 -8.30 -15.32
C GLY A 55 12.64 -7.01 -15.21
N THR A 56 12.05 -6.74 -14.05
CA THR A 56 11.32 -5.50 -13.72
C THR A 56 12.11 -4.72 -12.68
N SER A 57 11.98 -3.40 -12.66
CA SER A 57 12.58 -2.55 -11.62
C SER A 57 11.48 -2.12 -10.66
N LEU A 58 11.43 -2.73 -9.47
CA LEU A 58 10.47 -2.33 -8.45
C LEU A 58 10.75 -0.91 -7.96
N THR A 59 9.74 -0.20 -7.46
CA THR A 59 9.95 0.92 -6.53
C THR A 59 10.63 0.41 -5.26
N TRP A 60 11.13 1.27 -4.37
CA TRP A 60 11.84 0.82 -3.17
C TRP A 60 10.95 -0.04 -2.26
N HIS A 61 11.34 -1.31 -2.03
CA HIS A 61 10.69 -2.27 -1.12
C HIS A 61 11.63 -2.67 0.03
N ASP A 62 12.47 -1.73 0.47
CA ASP A 62 13.43 -1.91 1.55
C ASP A 62 12.85 -1.54 2.93
N GLU A 63 13.72 -1.33 3.93
CA GLU A 63 13.32 -0.93 5.29
C GLU A 63 12.51 0.38 5.31
N SER A 64 12.68 1.27 4.32
CA SER A 64 11.90 2.50 4.23
C SER A 64 10.42 2.22 3.93
N HIS A 65 10.12 1.21 3.10
CA HIS A 65 8.75 0.77 2.82
C HIS A 65 8.07 0.25 4.08
N ILE A 66 8.75 -0.63 4.82
CA ILE A 66 8.27 -1.17 6.11
C ILE A 66 7.90 -0.04 7.08
N LYS A 67 8.76 0.98 7.20
CA LYS A 67 8.50 2.15 8.06
C LYS A 67 7.28 2.95 7.62
N LYS A 68 7.04 3.07 6.31
CA LYS A 68 5.86 3.76 5.76
C LYS A 68 4.58 2.97 6.01
N VAL A 69 4.60 1.65 5.82
CA VAL A 69 3.46 0.79 6.19
C VAL A 69 3.12 0.95 7.68
N ILE A 70 4.13 0.92 8.57
CA ILE A 70 3.95 1.18 10.01
C ILE A 70 3.39 2.58 10.27
N LYS A 71 3.87 3.61 9.56
CA LYS A 71 3.35 4.98 9.65
C LYS A 71 1.87 5.05 9.29
N GLN A 72 1.44 4.39 8.20
CA GLN A 72 0.03 4.38 7.79
C GLN A 72 -0.84 3.55 8.74
N VAL A 73 -0.35 2.41 9.25
CA VAL A 73 -1.02 1.68 10.34
C VAL A 73 -1.20 2.59 11.56
N SER A 74 -0.19 3.37 11.91
CA SER A 74 -0.28 4.29 13.06
C SER A 74 -1.36 5.35 12.86
N ARG A 75 -1.47 5.92 11.66
CA ARG A 75 -2.54 6.87 11.30
C ARG A 75 -3.93 6.21 11.32
N LEU A 76 -4.07 5.01 10.77
CA LEU A 76 -5.33 4.24 10.81
C LEU A 76 -5.75 3.93 12.25
N LEU A 77 -4.82 3.54 13.11
CA LEU A 77 -5.06 3.28 14.53
C LEU A 77 -5.24 4.55 15.38
N SER A 78 -5.07 5.73 14.80
CA SER A 78 -5.33 7.02 15.48
C SER A 78 -6.81 7.44 15.42
N TYR A 79 -7.67 6.65 14.78
CA TYR A 79 -9.12 6.81 14.92
C TYR A 79 -9.55 6.51 16.37
N ASP A 80 -10.49 7.30 16.89
CA ASP A 80 -10.86 7.21 18.31
C ASP A 80 -11.45 5.86 18.70
N GLN A 81 -12.14 5.21 17.75
CA GLN A 81 -12.74 3.89 17.93
C GLN A 81 -11.76 2.75 17.63
N ALA A 82 -10.59 3.03 17.06
CA ALA A 82 -9.62 2.01 16.72
C ALA A 82 -9.00 1.41 17.99
N THR A 83 -9.08 0.08 18.09
CA THR A 83 -8.49 -0.68 19.19
C THR A 83 -7.67 -1.82 18.64
N ILE A 84 -6.50 -2.06 19.22
CA ILE A 84 -5.67 -3.23 18.97
C ILE A 84 -5.05 -3.67 20.30
N THR A 85 -4.99 -4.98 20.55
CA THR A 85 -4.36 -5.51 21.76
C THR A 85 -2.84 -5.59 21.61
N PRO A 86 -2.05 -5.65 22.71
CA PRO A 86 -0.61 -5.92 22.65
C PRO A 86 -0.25 -7.13 21.78
N PHE A 87 -0.99 -8.24 21.92
CA PHE A 87 -0.74 -9.45 21.13
C PHE A 87 -1.11 -9.32 19.66
N GLU A 88 -2.24 -8.68 19.34
CA GLU A 88 -2.57 -8.35 17.94
C GLU A 88 -1.53 -7.43 17.31
N SER A 89 -0.92 -6.56 18.12
CA SER A 89 0.13 -5.64 17.66
C SER A 89 1.42 -6.37 17.31
N PHE A 90 1.83 -7.33 18.15
CA PHE A 90 2.91 -8.26 17.82
C PHE A 90 2.63 -9.00 16.49
N VAL A 91 1.44 -9.59 16.34
CA VAL A 91 1.05 -10.33 15.14
C VAL A 91 1.10 -9.44 13.89
N LEU A 92 0.53 -8.23 13.97
CA LEU A 92 0.51 -7.29 12.85
C LEU A 92 1.92 -6.81 12.48
N LEU A 93 2.75 -6.46 13.47
CA LEU A 93 4.11 -5.99 13.21
C LEU A 93 4.98 -7.08 12.57
N VAL A 94 4.89 -8.34 13.01
CA VAL A 94 5.60 -9.44 12.34
C VAL A 94 5.05 -9.66 10.92
N ALA A 95 3.73 -9.57 10.71
CA ALA A 95 3.14 -9.70 9.38
C ALA A 95 3.63 -8.58 8.43
N ILE A 96 3.71 -7.34 8.90
CA ILE A 96 4.30 -6.22 8.16
C ILE A 96 5.75 -6.53 7.78
N GLN A 97 6.56 -7.07 8.68
CA GLN A 97 7.97 -7.36 8.39
C GLN A 97 8.16 -8.40 7.27
N ILE A 98 7.17 -9.28 7.02
CA ILE A 98 7.32 -10.37 6.04
C ILE A 98 6.44 -10.23 4.79
N HIS A 99 5.49 -9.29 4.73
CA HIS A 99 4.47 -9.27 3.67
C HIS A 99 5.04 -9.27 2.25
N ASP A 100 6.06 -8.44 2.01
CA ASP A 100 6.70 -8.26 0.70
C ASP A 100 8.06 -8.95 0.57
N ILE A 101 8.53 -9.66 1.61
CA ILE A 101 9.93 -10.11 1.68
C ILE A 101 10.30 -11.08 0.56
N LYS A 102 9.32 -11.83 0.05
CA LYS A 102 9.51 -12.81 -1.01
C LYS A 102 9.54 -12.24 -2.42
N ASN A 103 9.32 -10.94 -2.59
CA ASN A 103 9.65 -10.29 -3.86
C ASN A 103 11.14 -10.45 -4.23
N ILE A 104 12.02 -10.74 -3.25
CA ILE A 104 13.43 -11.10 -3.51
C ILE A 104 13.59 -12.33 -4.43
N GLU A 105 12.60 -13.23 -4.47
CA GLU A 105 12.57 -14.44 -5.30
C GLU A 105 11.64 -14.27 -6.52
N GLY A 106 11.24 -13.04 -6.85
CA GLY A 106 10.27 -12.74 -7.90
C GLY A 106 8.84 -12.59 -7.39
N ARG A 107 8.01 -11.91 -8.18
CA ARG A 107 6.66 -11.46 -7.79
C ARG A 107 5.58 -12.53 -7.85
N GLU A 108 5.76 -13.57 -8.66
CA GLU A 108 4.74 -14.59 -8.83
C GLU A 108 4.50 -15.34 -7.51
N GLU A 109 3.27 -15.27 -6.99
CA GLU A 109 2.83 -15.89 -5.74
C GLU A 109 3.68 -15.57 -4.49
N HIS A 110 4.45 -14.48 -4.51
CA HIS A 110 5.34 -14.10 -3.41
C HIS A 110 4.58 -13.98 -2.08
N GLU A 111 3.34 -13.48 -2.13
CA GLU A 111 2.52 -13.24 -0.96
C GLU A 111 2.19 -14.54 -0.20
N ASN A 112 2.22 -15.70 -0.87
CA ASN A 112 1.89 -16.99 -0.26
C ASN A 112 3.11 -17.73 0.32
N ARG A 113 4.33 -17.20 0.10
CA ARG A 113 5.60 -17.84 0.49
C ARG A 113 6.30 -17.16 1.68
N ALA A 114 5.75 -16.05 2.19
CA ALA A 114 6.39 -15.19 3.19
C ALA A 114 6.95 -15.94 4.42
N ILE A 115 6.26 -16.98 4.91
CA ILE A 115 6.68 -17.68 6.14
C ILE A 115 7.93 -18.56 5.97
N SER A 116 8.30 -18.97 4.75
CA SER A 116 9.46 -19.85 4.54
C SER A 116 10.78 -19.16 4.94
N ILE A 117 10.78 -17.81 5.00
CA ILE A 117 11.92 -17.03 5.48
C ILE A 117 12.35 -17.40 6.90
N PHE A 118 11.44 -17.88 7.74
CA PHE A 118 11.78 -18.31 9.10
C PHE A 118 12.69 -19.55 9.10
N GLU A 119 12.44 -20.49 8.20
CA GLU A 119 13.28 -21.68 8.03
C GLU A 119 14.62 -21.33 7.38
N GLU A 120 14.60 -20.48 6.35
CA GLU A 120 15.79 -20.01 5.63
C GLU A 120 16.77 -19.24 6.52
N LEU A 121 16.25 -18.45 7.46
CA LEU A 121 17.06 -17.69 8.41
C LEU A 121 17.42 -18.48 9.68
N GLY A 122 16.97 -19.73 9.82
CA GLY A 122 17.24 -20.56 10.99
C GLY A 122 16.58 -20.05 12.27
N ILE A 123 15.44 -19.36 12.16
CA ILE A 123 14.68 -18.78 13.29
C ILE A 123 13.32 -19.49 13.51
N GLN A 124 13.15 -20.67 12.92
CA GLN A 124 11.99 -21.52 13.18
C GLN A 124 11.88 -21.83 14.68
N GLY A 125 10.65 -21.77 15.21
CA GLY A 125 10.37 -22.01 16.63
C GLY A 125 10.47 -20.79 17.54
N ILE A 126 10.94 -19.64 17.06
CA ILE A 126 10.90 -18.38 17.84
C ILE A 126 9.44 -17.90 18.07
N ILE A 127 8.53 -18.30 17.18
CA ILE A 127 7.08 -18.17 17.30
C ILE A 127 6.49 -19.57 17.21
N ASP A 128 5.46 -19.87 18.01
CA ASP A 128 4.73 -21.13 17.90
C ASP A 128 4.09 -21.28 16.50
N SER A 129 3.99 -22.52 16.02
CA SER A 129 3.57 -22.79 14.64
C SER A 129 2.16 -22.30 14.30
N ILE A 130 1.26 -22.26 15.29
CA ILE A 130 -0.12 -21.80 15.09
C ILE A 130 -0.13 -20.27 14.90
N THR A 131 0.56 -19.53 15.77
CA THR A 131 0.69 -18.08 15.63
C THR A 131 1.41 -17.71 14.34
N LEU A 132 2.53 -18.38 14.02
CA LEU A 132 3.28 -18.13 12.79
C LEU A 132 2.43 -18.36 11.53
N LYS A 133 1.61 -19.42 11.53
CA LYS A 133 0.67 -19.70 10.43
C LYS A 133 -0.36 -18.58 10.27
N ASN A 134 -0.91 -18.05 11.38
CA ASN A 134 -1.85 -16.92 11.32
C ASN A 134 -1.18 -15.64 10.82
N ILE A 135 0.04 -15.34 11.28
CA ILE A 135 0.85 -14.23 10.77
C ILE A 135 1.05 -14.37 9.26
N GLY A 136 1.41 -15.56 8.77
CA GLY A 136 1.55 -15.86 7.35
C GLY A 136 0.29 -15.60 6.53
N PHE A 137 -0.87 -16.00 7.04
CA PHE A 137 -2.15 -15.73 6.38
C PHE A 137 -2.53 -14.24 6.35
N ILE A 138 -2.23 -13.50 7.42
CA ILE A 138 -2.43 -12.05 7.46
C ILE A 138 -1.51 -11.38 6.44
N ALA A 139 -0.22 -11.72 6.44
CA ALA A 139 0.77 -11.20 5.52
C ALA A 139 0.40 -11.48 4.05
N SER A 140 -0.10 -12.68 3.75
CA SER A 140 -0.48 -13.05 2.37
C SER A 140 -1.69 -12.30 1.83
N CYS A 141 -2.48 -11.65 2.70
CA CYS A 141 -3.67 -10.90 2.28
C CYS A 141 -3.35 -9.51 1.73
N HIS A 142 -2.12 -9.01 1.83
CA HIS A 142 -1.77 -7.68 1.31
C HIS A 142 -1.97 -7.59 -0.21
N ALA A 143 -1.81 -8.69 -0.94
CA ALA A 143 -1.97 -8.72 -2.39
C ALA A 143 -2.60 -10.04 -2.90
N GLY A 144 -2.77 -10.09 -4.22
CA GLY A 144 -3.04 -11.31 -4.96
C GLY A 144 -4.46 -11.84 -4.87
N SER A 145 -4.57 -13.13 -5.16
CA SER A 145 -5.80 -13.91 -5.24
C SER A 145 -5.48 -15.34 -4.82
N TYR A 146 -6.49 -16.20 -4.72
CA TYR A 146 -6.29 -17.62 -4.49
C TYR A 146 -7.25 -18.42 -5.36
N ILE A 147 -6.96 -19.71 -5.56
CA ILE A 147 -7.84 -20.59 -6.32
C ILE A 147 -8.81 -21.28 -5.36
N LYS A 148 -10.12 -21.14 -5.61
CA LYS A 148 -11.20 -21.85 -4.92
C LYS A 148 -12.08 -22.52 -5.95
N ASP A 149 -12.26 -23.84 -5.83
CA ASP A 149 -13.11 -24.63 -6.74
C ASP A 149 -12.78 -24.37 -8.24
N GLY A 150 -11.50 -24.23 -8.56
CA GLY A 150 -11.01 -23.96 -9.91
C GLY A 150 -11.18 -22.51 -10.39
N LYS A 151 -11.65 -21.59 -9.55
CA LYS A 151 -11.82 -20.16 -9.87
C LYS A 151 -10.87 -19.28 -9.09
N LYS A 152 -10.39 -18.21 -9.73
CA LYS A 152 -9.54 -17.18 -9.12
C LYS A 152 -10.41 -16.24 -8.28
N GLU A 153 -10.27 -16.33 -6.97
CA GLU A 153 -10.98 -15.53 -5.98
C GLU A 153 -10.10 -14.41 -5.46
N LYS A 154 -10.61 -13.17 -5.44
CA LYS A 154 -9.90 -12.00 -4.94
C LYS A 154 -10.14 -11.72 -3.45
N ASP A 155 -11.23 -12.25 -2.87
CA ASP A 155 -11.58 -12.01 -1.47
C ASP A 155 -10.73 -12.86 -0.50
N LYS A 156 -9.44 -12.56 -0.35
CA LYS A 156 -8.56 -13.31 0.59
C LYS A 156 -8.95 -13.09 2.05
N ILE A 157 -9.26 -11.85 2.44
CA ILE A 157 -9.58 -11.48 3.83
C ILE A 157 -10.89 -12.14 4.29
N GLY A 158 -11.93 -12.16 3.44
CA GLY A 158 -13.21 -12.78 3.74
C GLY A 158 -13.13 -14.29 4.01
N ASN A 159 -12.09 -14.95 3.49
CA ASN A 159 -11.85 -16.39 3.67
C ASN A 159 -10.89 -16.72 4.83
N LEU A 160 -10.29 -15.71 5.47
CA LEU A 160 -9.59 -15.93 6.73
C LEU A 160 -10.56 -16.43 7.81
N LEU A 161 -10.07 -17.29 8.70
CA LEU A 161 -10.86 -17.75 9.84
C LEU A 161 -11.38 -16.54 10.65
N LYS A 162 -12.67 -16.60 11.02
CA LYS A 162 -13.28 -15.71 12.01
C LYS A 162 -12.48 -15.75 13.32
N PRO A 163 -12.55 -14.71 14.19
CA PRO A 163 -11.66 -14.53 15.33
C PRO A 163 -11.32 -15.85 16.04
N VAL A 164 -10.05 -16.23 15.98
CA VAL A 164 -9.59 -17.52 16.51
C VAL A 164 -9.25 -17.32 17.98
N LEU A 165 -9.77 -18.20 18.83
CA LEU A 165 -9.28 -18.33 20.19
C LEU A 165 -7.90 -18.97 20.15
N PHE A 166 -6.90 -18.22 20.58
CA PHE A 166 -5.55 -18.71 20.83
C PHE A 166 -5.41 -18.93 22.35
N ASN A 167 -4.99 -20.12 22.78
CA ASN A 167 -4.81 -20.49 24.20
C ASN A 167 -5.91 -20.01 25.17
N GLY A 168 -7.12 -20.55 25.05
CA GLY A 168 -8.17 -20.43 26.07
C GLY A 168 -8.98 -19.14 26.02
N ASP A 169 -8.34 -17.97 25.93
CA ASP A 169 -9.00 -16.65 26.04
C ASP A 169 -8.48 -15.58 25.07
N ARG A 170 -7.45 -15.87 24.26
CA ARG A 170 -6.80 -14.84 23.43
C ARG A 170 -7.53 -14.71 22.11
N ARG A 171 -8.05 -13.53 21.81
CA ARG A 171 -8.77 -13.28 20.56
C ARG A 171 -7.93 -12.40 19.65
N ILE A 172 -7.40 -12.98 18.57
CA ILE A 172 -6.94 -12.17 17.43
C ILE A 172 -8.12 -11.95 16.50
N ARG A 173 -8.13 -10.82 15.79
CA ARG A 173 -9.07 -10.53 14.70
C ARG A 173 -8.33 -10.59 13.35
N PRO A 174 -8.09 -11.78 12.75
CA PRO A 174 -7.26 -11.91 11.55
C PRO A 174 -7.74 -11.03 10.40
N GLN A 175 -9.06 -10.94 10.19
CA GLN A 175 -9.65 -10.12 9.13
C GLN A 175 -9.39 -8.62 9.34
N PHE A 176 -9.47 -8.15 10.59
CA PHE A 176 -9.17 -6.77 10.93
C PHE A 176 -7.68 -6.45 10.72
N LEU A 177 -6.78 -7.33 11.17
CA LEU A 177 -5.33 -7.16 11.01
C LEU A 177 -4.90 -7.22 9.54
N ALA A 178 -5.47 -8.14 8.76
CA ALA A 178 -5.21 -8.25 7.33
C ALA A 178 -5.71 -7.02 6.56
N ALA A 179 -6.89 -6.49 6.90
CA ALA A 179 -7.41 -5.27 6.30
C ALA A 179 -6.60 -4.03 6.69
N LEU A 180 -6.09 -3.97 7.94
CA LEU A 180 -5.15 -2.92 8.37
C LEU A 180 -3.87 -2.97 7.56
N LEU A 181 -3.23 -4.14 7.45
CA LEU A 181 -1.99 -4.31 6.70
C LEU A 181 -2.20 -3.95 5.22
N ARG A 182 -3.20 -4.52 4.56
CA ARG A 182 -3.48 -4.31 3.14
C ARG A 182 -3.73 -2.84 2.81
N LEU A 183 -4.54 -2.17 3.62
CA LEU A 183 -4.86 -0.76 3.38
C LEU A 183 -3.69 0.16 3.72
N ALA A 184 -2.93 -0.15 4.78
CA ALA A 184 -1.72 0.60 5.13
C ALA A 184 -0.63 0.47 4.06
N ASP A 185 -0.45 -0.72 3.48
CA ASP A 185 0.45 -0.97 2.36
C ASP A 185 0.04 -0.20 1.10
N GLU A 186 -1.24 -0.23 0.73
CA GLU A 186 -1.76 0.55 -0.39
C GLU A 186 -1.53 2.07 -0.23
N PHE A 187 -1.57 2.58 1.01
CA PHE A 187 -1.31 4.00 1.31
C PHE A 187 0.17 4.30 1.64
N ALA A 188 1.06 3.31 1.60
CA ALA A 188 2.49 3.50 1.88
C ALA A 188 3.28 4.01 0.65
N ASP A 189 2.61 4.19 -0.50
CA ASP A 189 3.21 4.83 -1.67
C ASP A 189 3.39 6.34 -1.48
N ASP A 190 4.57 6.86 -1.83
CA ASP A 190 4.98 8.26 -1.83
C ASP A 190 6.22 8.48 -2.71
N VAL A 191 6.68 9.73 -2.81
CA VAL A 191 7.85 10.14 -3.61
C VAL A 191 9.13 9.42 -3.20
N GLU A 192 9.26 9.06 -1.93
CA GLU A 192 10.43 8.35 -1.42
C GLU A 192 10.47 6.88 -1.90
N ARG A 193 9.37 6.32 -2.44
CA ARG A 193 9.37 5.00 -3.11
C ARG A 193 10.05 5.03 -4.47
N ALA A 194 10.19 6.19 -5.09
CA ALA A 194 10.78 6.32 -6.41
C ALA A 194 12.31 6.18 -6.39
N MET A 195 12.86 5.39 -7.31
CA MET A 195 14.29 5.29 -7.57
C MET A 195 14.78 6.47 -8.45
N SER A 196 14.49 7.71 -8.02
CA SER A 196 14.61 8.94 -8.83
C SER A 196 15.98 9.10 -9.50
N TYR A 197 17.07 8.77 -8.80
CA TYR A 197 18.41 8.82 -9.38
C TYR A 197 18.58 7.81 -10.53
N MET A 198 18.20 6.56 -10.34
CA MET A 198 18.29 5.52 -11.38
C MET A 198 17.39 5.84 -12.57
N LEU A 199 16.18 6.36 -12.31
CA LEU A 199 15.28 6.84 -13.34
C LEU A 199 15.92 7.95 -14.18
N SER A 200 16.55 8.94 -13.54
CA SER A 200 17.25 10.03 -14.23
C SER A 200 18.45 9.59 -15.08
N LYS A 201 19.02 8.42 -14.78
CA LYS A 201 20.15 7.81 -15.51
C LYS A 201 19.70 6.81 -16.58
N GLY A 202 18.40 6.59 -16.76
CA GLY A 202 17.89 5.58 -17.70
C GLY A 202 18.24 4.15 -17.30
N MET A 203 18.44 3.89 -16.00
CA MET A 203 18.80 2.58 -15.45
C MET A 203 17.59 1.75 -15.01
N ILE A 204 16.37 2.30 -15.15
CA ILE A 204 15.12 1.62 -14.85
C ILE A 204 14.69 0.81 -16.07
N THR A 205 14.28 -0.43 -15.83
CA THR A 205 13.72 -1.28 -16.90
C THR A 205 12.51 -0.63 -17.55
N ARG A 206 12.39 -0.80 -18.87
CA ARG A 206 11.38 -0.09 -19.70
C ARG A 206 9.96 -0.22 -19.14
N GLY A 207 9.56 -1.42 -18.71
CA GLY A 207 8.20 -1.68 -18.22
C GLY A 207 7.87 -1.02 -16.88
N SER A 208 8.88 -0.59 -16.14
CA SER A 208 8.74 -0.01 -14.80
C SER A 208 8.77 1.52 -14.78
N ILE A 209 9.10 2.18 -15.89
CA ILE A 209 9.31 3.64 -15.93
C ILE A 209 8.07 4.38 -15.43
N ILE A 210 6.88 3.99 -15.89
CA ILE A 210 5.64 4.66 -15.48
C ILE A 210 5.37 4.52 -13.97
N HIS A 211 5.72 3.40 -13.35
CA HIS A 211 5.54 3.18 -11.91
C HIS A 211 6.48 4.05 -11.08
N GLN A 212 7.72 4.22 -11.54
CA GLN A 212 8.67 5.14 -10.92
C GLN A 212 8.21 6.59 -11.09
N LYS A 213 7.65 6.95 -12.25
CA LYS A 213 7.08 8.29 -12.50
C LYS A 213 5.85 8.59 -11.67
N HIS A 214 4.96 7.60 -11.51
CA HIS A 214 3.82 7.69 -10.61
C HIS A 214 4.29 7.94 -9.17
N ALA A 215 5.24 7.13 -8.67
CA ALA A 215 5.82 7.35 -7.34
C ALA A 215 6.50 8.73 -7.22
N GLU A 216 7.34 9.14 -8.17
CA GLU A 216 7.99 10.48 -8.17
C GLU A 216 6.97 11.62 -8.07
N SER A 217 5.76 11.42 -8.60
CA SER A 217 4.70 12.43 -8.60
C SER A 217 3.81 12.43 -7.37
N LEU A 218 3.81 11.38 -6.54
CA LEU A 218 2.97 11.31 -5.34
C LEU A 218 3.71 11.91 -4.15
N PHE A 219 3.47 13.18 -3.85
CA PHE A 219 4.19 13.89 -2.80
C PHE A 219 3.85 13.39 -1.39
N ASP A 220 2.57 13.22 -1.07
CA ASP A 220 2.12 12.64 0.20
C ASP A 220 0.80 11.89 0.04
N THR A 221 0.62 10.89 0.90
CA THR A 221 -0.64 10.20 1.16
C THR A 221 -0.97 10.38 2.63
N ASP A 222 -1.91 11.26 2.95
CA ASP A 222 -2.28 11.59 4.33
C ASP A 222 -3.65 11.04 4.71
N ILE A 223 -3.70 10.31 5.83
CA ILE A 223 -4.94 9.80 6.41
C ILE A 223 -5.33 10.77 7.52
N SER A 224 -6.42 11.50 7.33
CA SER A 224 -6.98 12.40 8.34
C SER A 224 -7.90 11.61 9.27
N PRO A 225 -7.47 11.25 10.50
CA PRO A 225 -8.28 10.39 11.36
C PRO A 225 -9.59 11.08 11.75
N ASN A 226 -10.65 10.29 11.94
CA ASN A 226 -11.99 10.74 12.34
C ASN A 226 -12.74 11.65 11.33
N THR A 227 -12.10 12.15 10.26
CA THR A 227 -12.83 12.82 9.15
C THR A 227 -13.35 11.82 8.12
N GLY A 228 -12.73 10.63 8.06
CA GLY A 228 -13.05 9.62 7.05
C GLY A 228 -12.49 9.92 5.67
N ILE A 229 -11.46 10.77 5.58
CA ILE A 229 -10.84 11.22 4.34
C ILE A 229 -9.38 10.80 4.30
N VAL A 230 -8.95 10.28 3.14
CA VAL A 230 -7.54 10.12 2.79
C VAL A 230 -7.21 11.06 1.64
N ASN A 231 -6.17 11.87 1.79
CA ASN A 231 -5.72 12.82 0.80
C ASN A 231 -4.51 12.25 0.04
N PHE A 232 -4.55 12.37 -1.29
CA PHE A 232 -3.42 12.11 -2.17
C PHE A 232 -3.02 13.40 -2.84
N ASP A 233 -1.78 13.84 -2.60
CA ASP A 233 -1.23 15.06 -3.16
C ASP A 233 -0.19 14.72 -4.23
N TYR A 234 -0.52 15.03 -5.48
CA TYR A 234 0.32 14.77 -6.64
C TYR A 234 0.91 16.06 -7.21
N HIS A 235 2.19 16.00 -7.58
CA HIS A 235 2.94 17.06 -8.24
C HIS A 235 3.51 16.49 -9.54
N ILE A 236 3.01 16.98 -10.68
CA ILE A 236 3.43 16.49 -12.00
C ILE A 236 4.29 17.54 -12.68
N LYS A 237 5.47 17.15 -13.14
CA LYS A 237 6.31 17.98 -14.01
C LYS A 237 5.63 18.19 -15.36
N VAL A 238 5.63 19.43 -15.86
CA VAL A 238 5.07 19.79 -17.18
C VAL A 238 5.54 18.86 -18.31
N ASN A 239 6.84 18.51 -18.33
CA ASN A 239 7.39 17.61 -19.34
C ASN A 239 6.83 16.19 -19.24
N ASP A 240 6.65 15.67 -18.02
CA ASP A 240 6.11 14.33 -17.79
C ASP A 240 4.61 14.27 -18.13
N ALA A 241 3.87 15.39 -17.97
CA ALA A 241 2.47 15.50 -18.38
C ALA A 241 2.26 15.48 -19.90
N LYS A 242 3.27 15.88 -20.69
CA LYS A 242 3.19 15.99 -22.16
C LYS A 242 3.45 14.67 -22.89
N ILE A 243 4.13 13.72 -22.26
CA ILE A 243 4.64 12.51 -22.91
C ILE A 243 3.97 11.25 -22.37
N LYS A 244 4.09 10.17 -23.14
CA LYS A 244 3.68 8.83 -22.72
C LYS A 244 4.90 8.05 -22.22
N PHE A 245 4.65 7.17 -21.26
CA PHE A 245 5.64 6.24 -20.72
C PHE A 245 5.21 4.80 -21.01
N PRO A 246 6.16 3.90 -21.28
CA PRO A 246 5.87 2.50 -21.46
C PRO A 246 5.43 1.85 -20.14
N LYS A 247 4.38 1.05 -20.21
CA LYS A 247 3.91 0.15 -19.16
C LYS A 247 3.88 -1.28 -19.69
N TYR A 248 4.47 -2.21 -18.94
CA TYR A 248 4.30 -3.63 -19.27
C TYR A 248 2.93 -4.13 -18.81
N VAL A 249 2.19 -4.77 -19.70
CA VAL A 249 0.87 -5.34 -19.45
C VAL A 249 1.00 -6.86 -19.48
N SER A 250 1.08 -7.47 -18.30
CA SER A 250 1.34 -8.91 -18.14
C SER A 250 0.29 -9.78 -18.85
N GLU A 251 -0.99 -9.42 -18.78
CA GLU A 251 -2.09 -10.19 -19.42
C GLU A 251 -1.96 -10.30 -20.94
N LYS A 252 -1.30 -9.33 -21.57
CA LYS A 252 -1.12 -9.27 -23.03
C LYS A 252 0.33 -9.55 -23.45
N GLU A 253 1.22 -9.78 -22.47
CA GLU A 253 2.66 -9.88 -22.66
C GLU A 253 3.25 -8.77 -23.55
N THR A 254 2.74 -7.54 -23.43
CA THR A 254 3.07 -6.42 -24.32
C THR A 254 3.31 -5.11 -23.58
N TYR A 255 3.79 -4.10 -24.29
CA TYR A 255 3.95 -2.74 -23.78
C TYR A 255 2.86 -1.83 -24.31
N GLU A 256 2.31 -1.01 -23.43
CA GLU A 256 1.39 0.07 -23.77
C GLU A 256 2.01 1.42 -23.37
N ASP A 257 1.91 2.42 -24.24
CA ASP A 257 2.37 3.77 -23.94
C ASP A 257 1.21 4.57 -23.34
N ILE A 258 1.35 4.96 -22.08
CA ILE A 258 0.31 5.65 -21.31
C ILE A 258 0.81 6.97 -20.74
N PHE A 259 -0.07 7.96 -20.58
CA PHE A 259 0.26 9.20 -19.92
C PHE A 259 0.28 9.03 -18.39
N LEU A 260 1.09 9.85 -17.72
CA LEU A 260 1.19 9.84 -16.25
C LEU A 260 -0.15 10.14 -15.56
N LEU A 261 -0.94 11.08 -16.07
CA LEU A 261 -2.26 11.38 -15.51
C LEU A 261 -3.21 10.17 -15.59
N ASP A 262 -3.18 9.41 -16.68
CA ASP A 262 -4.02 8.22 -16.83
C ASP A 262 -3.60 7.11 -15.85
N GLU A 263 -2.29 6.95 -15.58
CA GLU A 263 -1.82 6.06 -14.52
C GLU A 263 -2.27 6.54 -13.13
N ILE A 264 -2.20 7.84 -12.82
CA ILE A 264 -2.68 8.39 -11.54
C ILE A 264 -4.18 8.10 -11.35
N PHE A 265 -5.00 8.29 -12.39
CA PHE A 265 -6.41 7.92 -12.34
C PHE A 265 -6.58 6.43 -12.09
N SER A 266 -5.86 5.56 -12.80
CA SER A 266 -5.93 4.11 -12.59
C SER A 266 -5.53 3.71 -11.17
N ARG A 267 -4.45 4.27 -10.64
CA ARG A 267 -3.94 3.99 -9.28
C ARG A 267 -4.90 4.47 -8.21
N THR A 268 -5.44 5.68 -8.32
CA THR A 268 -6.40 6.20 -7.33
C THR A 268 -7.74 5.44 -7.35
N VAL A 269 -8.21 4.98 -8.52
CA VAL A 269 -9.36 4.07 -8.62
C VAL A 269 -9.06 2.72 -7.95
N LYS A 270 -7.86 2.15 -8.16
CA LYS A 270 -7.43 0.94 -7.44
C LYS A 270 -7.47 1.16 -5.93
N SER A 271 -6.85 2.24 -5.42
CA SER A 271 -6.83 2.54 -3.99
C SER A 271 -8.25 2.77 -3.43
N HIS A 272 -9.17 3.32 -4.22
CA HIS A 272 -10.59 3.42 -3.84
C HIS A 272 -11.22 2.05 -3.63
N TYR A 273 -11.05 1.12 -4.56
CA TYR A 273 -11.60 -0.23 -4.42
C TYR A 273 -10.94 -1.04 -3.30
N GLU A 274 -9.64 -0.86 -3.07
CA GLU A 274 -8.95 -1.43 -1.91
C GLU A 274 -9.52 -0.89 -0.59
N THR A 275 -9.83 0.41 -0.56
CA THR A 275 -10.49 1.05 0.59
C THR A 275 -11.88 0.46 0.84
N VAL A 276 -12.73 0.41 -0.20
CA VAL A 276 -14.09 -0.18 -0.12
C VAL A 276 -14.02 -1.63 0.37
N TYR A 277 -13.09 -2.41 -0.17
CA TYR A 277 -12.87 -3.79 0.24
C TYR A 277 -12.48 -3.91 1.72
N CYS A 278 -11.48 -3.16 2.16
CA CYS A 278 -10.98 -3.19 3.54
C CYS A 278 -11.99 -2.66 4.56
N MET A 279 -12.85 -1.70 4.17
CA MET A 279 -13.90 -1.14 5.06
C MET A 279 -14.90 -2.20 5.53
N ARG A 280 -15.08 -3.31 4.80
CA ARG A 280 -15.90 -4.45 5.23
C ARG A 280 -15.40 -5.10 6.53
N PHE A 281 -14.12 -4.96 6.84
CA PHE A 281 -13.46 -5.61 7.98
C PHE A 281 -12.93 -4.61 9.02
N LEU A 282 -12.76 -3.34 8.64
CA LEU A 282 -12.27 -2.28 9.51
C LEU A 282 -13.37 -1.55 10.28
N ARG A 283 -14.60 -1.49 9.75
CA ARG A 283 -15.75 -0.91 10.45
C ARG A 283 -16.20 -1.79 11.64
N PRO A 284 -16.73 -1.18 12.72
CA PRO A 284 -16.92 0.26 12.92
C PRO A 284 -15.66 1.00 13.41
N TYR A 285 -14.60 0.28 13.78
CA TYR A 285 -13.42 0.84 14.46
C TYR A 285 -12.69 1.91 13.63
N ILE A 286 -12.61 1.73 12.32
CA ILE A 286 -12.03 2.67 11.37
C ILE A 286 -13.02 2.84 10.23
N SER A 287 -13.29 4.09 9.85
CA SER A 287 -14.20 4.43 8.76
C SER A 287 -13.57 5.46 7.84
N ILE A 288 -13.21 5.03 6.65
CA ILE A 288 -12.84 5.89 5.51
C ILE A 288 -14.02 5.85 4.55
N ASN A 289 -14.49 7.04 4.18
CA ASN A 289 -15.67 7.23 3.34
C ASN A 289 -15.29 7.83 1.98
N LYS A 290 -14.09 8.41 1.87
CA LYS A 290 -13.70 9.19 0.71
C LYS A 290 -12.18 9.22 0.53
N LEU A 291 -11.74 9.16 -0.72
CA LEU A 291 -10.40 9.59 -1.12
C LEU A 291 -10.51 10.94 -1.81
N HIS A 292 -9.71 11.91 -1.39
CA HIS A 292 -9.55 13.20 -2.02
C HIS A 292 -8.22 13.21 -2.78
N VAL A 293 -8.24 13.56 -4.06
CA VAL A 293 -7.04 13.63 -4.88
C VAL A 293 -6.85 15.06 -5.37
N SER A 294 -5.64 15.59 -5.17
CA SER A 294 -5.20 16.87 -5.70
C SER A 294 -3.98 16.64 -6.58
N ILE A 295 -4.00 17.17 -7.80
CA ILE A 295 -2.91 17.08 -8.77
C ILE A 295 -2.54 18.50 -9.19
N GLU A 296 -1.33 18.91 -8.86
CA GLU A 296 -0.75 20.18 -9.26
C GLU A 296 0.28 19.96 -10.38
N LEU A 297 0.20 20.79 -11.41
CA LEU A 297 1.21 20.81 -12.47
C LEU A 297 2.34 21.78 -12.07
N GLU A 298 3.55 21.25 -11.86
CA GLU A 298 4.71 22.05 -11.49
C GLU A 298 5.13 22.97 -12.64
N HIS A 299 4.88 24.28 -12.48
CA HIS A 299 5.23 25.29 -13.46
C HIS A 299 6.29 26.26 -12.92
N ARG A 300 7.14 26.80 -13.81
CA ARG A 300 8.16 27.78 -13.42
C ARG A 300 7.58 29.16 -13.10
N ASP A 301 6.45 29.50 -13.72
CA ASP A 301 5.73 30.74 -13.45
C ASP A 301 4.58 30.47 -12.48
N ILE A 302 4.77 31.01 -11.26
CA ILE A 302 3.88 30.92 -10.10
C ILE A 302 2.47 31.51 -10.34
N THR A 303 2.25 32.23 -11.43
CA THR A 303 0.95 32.83 -11.75
C THR A 303 0.03 31.92 -12.56
N HIS A 304 0.56 30.83 -13.11
CA HIS A 304 -0.18 29.84 -13.89
C HIS A 304 -0.30 28.52 -13.10
N GLU A 305 -1.39 28.39 -12.34
CA GLU A 305 -1.71 27.16 -11.60
C GLU A 305 -2.67 26.30 -12.43
N VAL A 306 -2.22 25.10 -12.80
CA VAL A 306 -3.11 24.06 -13.36
C VAL A 306 -3.30 23.01 -12.28
N ARG A 307 -4.51 22.99 -11.71
CA ARG A 307 -4.90 22.05 -10.66
C ARG A 307 -6.07 21.18 -11.12
N ILE A 308 -5.94 19.87 -10.91
CA ILE A 308 -7.01 18.89 -11.08
C ILE A 308 -7.30 18.34 -9.69
N SER A 309 -8.57 18.37 -9.27
CA SER A 309 -8.98 17.81 -7.98
C SER A 309 -10.27 17.03 -8.15
N TYR A 310 -10.36 15.89 -7.50
CA TYR A 310 -11.55 15.03 -7.54
C TYR A 310 -11.63 14.15 -6.29
N GLU A 311 -12.85 13.67 -6.05
CA GLU A 311 -13.16 12.83 -4.91
C GLU A 311 -13.74 11.48 -5.36
N LEU A 312 -13.22 10.41 -4.77
CA LEU A 312 -13.68 9.04 -4.96
C LEU A 312 -14.48 8.62 -3.74
N ILE A 313 -15.79 8.43 -3.94
CA ILE A 313 -16.75 7.97 -2.94
C ILE A 313 -17.42 6.70 -3.44
N GLU A 314 -17.81 5.82 -2.52
CA GLU A 314 -18.51 4.58 -2.87
C GLU A 314 -19.83 4.92 -3.60
N LYS A 315 -19.99 4.38 -4.81
CA LYS A 315 -21.17 4.57 -5.68
C LYS A 315 -21.62 3.24 -6.25
N GLY A 316 -22.92 3.11 -6.48
CA GLY A 316 -23.50 1.93 -7.12
C GLY A 316 -23.50 0.70 -6.22
N TYR A 317 -23.65 -0.47 -6.83
CA TYR A 317 -23.60 -1.76 -6.13
C TYR A 317 -22.18 -2.35 -6.17
N PRO A 318 -21.78 -3.18 -5.17
CA PRO A 318 -20.41 -3.69 -5.03
C PRO A 318 -19.87 -4.54 -6.20
N SER A 319 -20.72 -4.95 -7.15
CA SER A 319 -20.33 -5.74 -8.32
C SER A 319 -19.69 -4.92 -9.44
N ASP A 320 -19.81 -3.59 -9.39
CA ASP A 320 -19.51 -2.74 -10.53
C ASP A 320 -18.13 -2.08 -10.35
N THR A 321 -17.16 -2.49 -11.17
CA THR A 321 -15.93 -1.73 -11.38
C THR A 321 -16.22 -0.60 -12.36
N LEU A 322 -16.29 0.61 -11.81
CA LEU A 322 -16.53 1.86 -12.50
C LEU A 322 -15.19 2.51 -12.88
N SER A 323 -15.18 3.14 -14.05
CA SER A 323 -14.09 4.00 -14.50
C SER A 323 -14.00 5.28 -13.68
N ILE A 324 -12.87 5.99 -13.80
CA ILE A 324 -12.68 7.30 -13.17
C ILE A 324 -13.77 8.31 -13.58
N ILE A 325 -14.26 8.25 -14.82
CA ILE A 325 -15.31 9.14 -15.33
C ILE A 325 -16.65 8.82 -14.65
N GLU A 326 -16.99 7.55 -14.49
CA GLU A 326 -18.23 7.14 -13.81
C GLU A 326 -18.21 7.48 -12.31
N LEU A 327 -17.04 7.35 -11.67
CA LEU A 327 -16.85 7.69 -10.26
C LEU A 327 -16.87 9.20 -10.03
N CYS A 328 -16.14 9.98 -10.83
CA CYS A 328 -15.92 11.40 -10.56
C CYS A 328 -16.88 12.33 -11.31
N GLY A 329 -17.39 11.91 -12.48
CA GLY A 329 -18.31 12.67 -13.31
C GLY A 329 -17.80 14.07 -13.63
N ASP A 330 -18.62 15.09 -13.38
CA ASP A 330 -18.31 16.48 -13.67
C ASP A 330 -17.10 17.05 -12.90
N GLN A 331 -16.63 16.40 -11.81
CA GLN A 331 -15.46 16.85 -11.04
C GLN A 331 -14.18 16.91 -11.90
N ILE A 332 -14.05 16.02 -12.87
CA ILE A 332 -12.90 15.99 -13.77
C ILE A 332 -13.22 16.58 -15.15
N ARG A 333 -14.33 17.30 -15.31
CA ARG A 333 -14.75 17.86 -16.60
C ARG A 333 -13.95 19.13 -16.94
N LYS A 334 -13.48 19.24 -18.18
CA LYS A 334 -12.78 20.41 -18.71
C LYS A 334 -13.07 20.63 -20.19
N ASN A 335 -13.36 21.88 -20.58
CA ASN A 335 -13.53 22.32 -21.98
C ASN A 335 -14.44 21.42 -22.84
N GLY A 336 -15.55 20.92 -22.26
CA GLY A 336 -16.50 20.07 -22.99
C GLY A 336 -16.17 18.57 -23.02
N GLY A 337 -15.01 18.15 -22.48
CA GLY A 337 -14.64 16.74 -22.25
C GLY A 337 -14.25 16.48 -20.79
N HIS A 338 -13.61 15.35 -20.52
CA HIS A 338 -13.03 15.03 -19.20
C HIS A 338 -11.50 15.15 -19.26
N TRP A 339 -10.86 15.45 -18.14
CA TRP A 339 -9.42 15.31 -18.03
C TRP A 339 -9.01 13.88 -18.39
N SER A 340 -7.97 13.79 -19.19
CA SER A 340 -7.23 12.59 -19.58
C SER A 340 -5.80 13.04 -19.84
N GLY A 341 -4.85 12.12 -19.88
CA GLY A 341 -3.47 12.44 -20.21
C GLY A 341 -3.33 13.18 -21.55
N GLN A 342 -4.07 12.74 -22.56
CA GLN A 342 -4.11 13.41 -23.86
C GLN A 342 -4.65 14.84 -23.76
N ASN A 343 -5.79 15.03 -23.10
CA ASN A 343 -6.41 16.35 -22.96
C ASN A 343 -5.55 17.31 -22.12
N LEU A 344 -4.82 16.79 -21.12
CA LEU A 344 -3.83 17.57 -20.37
C LEU A 344 -2.65 17.98 -21.26
N SER A 345 -2.09 17.05 -22.02
CA SER A 345 -0.99 17.36 -22.96
C SER A 345 -1.39 18.41 -24.00
N ASP A 346 -2.59 18.31 -24.57
CA ASP A 346 -3.13 19.26 -25.54
C ASP A 346 -3.38 20.64 -24.90
N TYR A 347 -3.91 20.66 -23.66
CA TYR A 347 -4.13 21.90 -22.90
C TYR A 347 -2.81 22.63 -22.63
N ILE A 348 -1.78 21.93 -22.18
CA ILE A 348 -0.47 22.52 -21.89
C ILE A 348 0.17 23.06 -23.18
N SER A 349 0.07 22.31 -24.28
CA SER A 349 0.61 22.68 -25.59
C SER A 349 -0.07 23.91 -26.19
N SER A 350 -1.39 24.01 -26.06
CA SER A 350 -2.17 25.15 -26.55
C SER A 350 -2.02 26.40 -25.68
N SER A 351 -1.83 26.23 -24.37
CA SER A 351 -1.70 27.33 -23.41
C SER A 351 -0.28 27.93 -23.33
N ARG A 352 0.67 27.44 -24.15
CA ARG A 352 2.10 27.83 -24.13
C ARG A 352 2.75 27.68 -22.75
N ILE A 353 2.27 26.72 -21.94
CA ILE A 353 2.83 26.38 -20.63
C ILE A 353 4.14 25.62 -20.90
N SER A 354 5.28 26.26 -20.56
CA SER A 354 6.62 25.78 -20.91
C SER A 354 7.19 24.83 -19.87
#